data_AF-A0A1Y4R9I8-F1
#
_entry.id   AF-A0A1Y4R9I8-F1
#
_cell.length_a   1.000
_cell.length_b   1.000
_cell.length_c   1.000
_cell.angle_alpha   90.00
_cell.angle_beta   90.00
_cell.angle_gamma   90.00
#
_symmetry.space_group_name_H-M   'P 1'
#
loop_
_entity.id
_entity.type
_entity.pdbx_description
1 polymer ?
#
loop_
_entity_poly.entity_id
_entity_poly.type
_entity_poly.pdbx_seq_one_letter_code
_entity_poly.pdbx_strand_id
1 'polypeptide(L)'
;MHLKAIYLERKDGNMSFNHAMLNNDFFIVGSDSRDTFSDGTYTDNRQKTYVNKELKLCWSYTGLSIYHNVDLIKIIKDILDLPVAIEEKLFIIQGIMTIETERYYKETSQDIYFDLFVGINENYQNALYILEVKNGLAQIAKNKKYNEKYHVSSGVHTEFQDHLNLIKMQNINTAVPELDRIIKLVMEESAKSDNTVGGDTYIAVMDNQGNIRAYINGVETNF
;
A
#
# COMPACT_ATOMS: atom_id res chain seq x y z
N MET A 1 3.38 15.67 -37.49
CA MET A 1 2.43 14.64 -37.04
C MET A 1 3.20 13.34 -36.84
N HIS A 2 3.50 13.03 -35.58
CA HIS A 2 3.67 11.70 -34.96
C HIS A 2 4.34 11.93 -33.60
N LEU A 3 3.50 12.13 -32.57
CA LEU A 3 3.94 11.98 -31.19
C LEU A 3 4.33 10.51 -31.02
N LYS A 4 5.64 10.26 -30.84
CA LYS A 4 6.09 9.06 -30.16
C LYS A 4 5.57 9.15 -28.73
N ALA A 5 4.48 8.45 -28.43
CA ALA A 5 4.19 8.06 -27.06
C ALA A 5 5.42 7.27 -26.60
N ILE A 6 6.19 7.85 -25.68
CA ILE A 6 7.33 7.17 -25.07
C ILE A 6 6.70 6.13 -24.14
N TYR A 7 6.67 4.88 -24.62
CA TYR A 7 6.33 3.72 -23.82
C TYR A 7 7.44 3.53 -22.79
N LEU A 8 7.19 3.97 -21.57
CA LEU A 8 8.03 3.66 -20.42
C LEU A 8 7.37 2.49 -19.70
N GLU A 9 7.91 1.29 -19.91
CA GLU A 9 7.56 0.12 -19.09
C GLU A 9 8.13 0.32 -17.66
N ARG A 10 8.06 -0.64 -16.73
CA ARG A 10 8.62 -0.49 -15.36
C ARG A 10 9.91 -1.29 -15.17
N LYS A 11 10.79 -0.86 -14.24
CA LYS A 11 12.08 -1.51 -13.97
C LYS A 11 11.89 -2.59 -12.93
N ASP A 12 12.75 -3.61 -13.00
CA ASP A 12 13.00 -4.57 -11.92
C ASP A 12 12.97 -3.91 -10.53
N GLY A 13 12.24 -4.52 -9.58
CA GLY A 13 12.36 -4.14 -8.17
C GLY A 13 11.79 -2.77 -7.79
N ASN A 14 11.00 -2.11 -8.65
CA ASN A 14 10.35 -0.82 -8.37
C ASN A 14 9.16 -0.94 -7.39
N MET A 15 9.37 -1.56 -6.23
CA MET A 15 8.36 -1.58 -5.19
C MET A 15 8.53 -0.38 -4.26
N SER A 16 7.46 0.39 -4.11
CA SER A 16 7.30 1.33 -3.01
C SER A 16 7.37 0.65 -1.65
N PHE A 17 7.32 1.43 -0.57
CA PHE A 17 7.18 0.92 0.80
C PHE A 17 5.78 1.20 1.32
N ASN A 18 5.16 0.21 1.97
CA ASN A 18 3.99 0.42 2.79
C ASN A 18 4.09 -0.33 4.12
N HIS A 19 3.40 0.18 5.14
CA HIS A 19 3.35 -0.43 6.45
C HIS A 19 1.94 -0.33 7.03
N ALA A 20 1.50 -1.37 7.71
CA ALA A 20 0.25 -1.42 8.44
C ALA A 20 0.47 -1.91 9.87
N MET A 21 -0.28 -1.35 10.81
CA MET A 21 -0.36 -1.83 12.18
C MET A 21 -1.80 -1.78 12.68
N LEU A 22 -2.23 -2.90 13.25
CA LEU A 22 -3.45 -3.05 14.03
C LEU A 22 -3.05 -3.16 15.50
N ASN A 23 -3.65 -2.33 16.36
CA ASN A 23 -3.58 -2.51 17.80
C ASN A 23 -5.00 -2.56 18.40
N ASN A 24 -5.10 -2.54 19.73
CA ASN A 24 -6.39 -2.66 20.41
C ASN A 24 -7.28 -1.42 20.25
N ASP A 25 -6.72 -0.27 19.89
CA ASP A 25 -7.40 1.03 19.92
C ASP A 25 -7.65 1.60 18.51
N PHE A 26 -6.76 1.31 17.56
CA PHE A 26 -6.81 1.82 16.20
C PHE A 26 -6.05 0.93 15.20
N PHE A 27 -6.37 1.15 13.94
CA PHE A 27 -5.61 0.70 12.78
C PHE A 27 -4.86 1.89 12.17
N ILE A 28 -3.62 1.70 11.75
CA ILE A 28 -2.82 2.70 11.03
C ILE A 28 -2.17 2.04 9.81
N VAL A 29 -2.18 2.74 8.68
CA VAL A 29 -1.50 2.31 7.45
C VAL A 29 -0.88 3.52 6.76
N GLY A 30 0.25 3.33 6.10
CA GLY A 30 0.84 4.38 5.28
C GLY A 30 1.85 3.89 4.26
N SER A 31 2.20 4.79 3.34
CA SER A 31 3.13 4.55 2.24
C SER A 31 3.80 5.84 1.78
N ASP A 32 4.84 5.69 0.97
CA ASP A 32 5.43 6.78 0.19
C ASP A 32 4.62 7.05 -1.10
N SER A 33 4.98 8.09 -1.86
CA SER A 33 4.27 8.50 -3.07
C SER A 33 5.09 8.46 -4.37
N ARG A 34 6.30 7.91 -4.32
CA ARG A 34 7.12 7.72 -5.52
C ARG A 34 6.60 6.59 -6.39
N ASP A 35 6.44 6.85 -7.68
CA ASP A 35 6.27 5.81 -8.69
C ASP A 35 7.49 5.83 -9.61
N THR A 36 8.08 4.66 -9.88
CA THR A 36 9.34 4.54 -10.62
C THR A 36 9.13 3.74 -11.91
N PHE A 37 9.73 4.19 -13.01
CA PHE A 37 9.59 3.63 -14.35
C PHE A 37 10.83 2.82 -14.80
N SER A 38 10.74 2.12 -15.94
CA SER A 38 11.78 1.21 -16.48
C SER A 38 13.06 1.93 -16.82
N ASP A 39 12.92 3.18 -17.27
CA ASP A 39 14.04 4.06 -17.60
C ASP A 39 14.71 4.66 -16.35
N GLY A 40 14.22 4.34 -15.15
CA GLY A 40 14.73 4.85 -13.88
C GLY A 40 14.24 6.26 -13.53
N THR A 41 13.36 6.86 -14.35
CA THR A 41 12.66 8.09 -13.98
C THR A 41 11.61 7.80 -12.90
N TYR A 42 11.18 8.84 -12.21
CA TYR A 42 10.17 8.72 -11.16
C TYR A 42 9.28 9.96 -11.06
N THR A 43 8.11 9.79 -10.43
CA THR A 43 7.21 10.87 -10.02
C THR A 43 6.85 10.71 -8.55
N ASP A 44 6.87 11.82 -7.80
CA ASP A 44 6.67 11.84 -6.34
C ASP A 44 5.23 12.26 -5.94
N ASN A 45 4.24 12.01 -6.79
CA ASN A 45 2.86 12.45 -6.61
C ASN A 45 1.82 11.33 -6.73
N ARG A 46 2.24 10.06 -6.66
CA ARG A 46 1.34 8.91 -6.75
C ARG A 46 0.84 8.56 -5.36
N GLN A 47 -0.41 8.90 -5.06
CA GLN A 47 -1.07 8.43 -3.84
C GLN A 47 -1.13 6.90 -3.81
N LYS A 48 -0.66 6.28 -2.73
CA LYS A 48 -0.72 4.82 -2.52
C LYS A 48 -1.47 4.38 -1.27
N THR A 49 -1.92 5.35 -0.46
CA THR A 49 -2.83 5.13 0.67
C THR A 49 -4.15 5.86 0.43
N TYR A 50 -5.27 5.19 0.68
CA TYR A 50 -6.61 5.68 0.38
C TYR A 50 -7.56 5.44 1.55
N VAL A 51 -8.61 6.25 1.61
CA VAL A 51 -9.65 6.16 2.63
C VAL A 51 -11.03 6.20 2.00
N ASN A 52 -11.96 5.45 2.60
CA ASN A 52 -13.38 5.55 2.36
C ASN A 52 -14.08 5.66 3.73
N LYS A 53 -14.44 6.88 4.10
CA LYS A 53 -15.03 7.19 5.41
C LYS A 53 -16.45 6.61 5.56
N GLU A 54 -17.20 6.50 4.47
CA GLU A 54 -18.55 5.94 4.48
C GLU A 54 -18.54 4.42 4.76
N LEU A 55 -17.59 3.71 4.14
CA LEU A 55 -17.38 2.28 4.34
C LEU A 55 -16.46 1.95 5.52
N LYS A 56 -15.99 2.96 6.26
CA LYS A 56 -15.02 2.80 7.37
C LYS A 56 -13.85 1.91 6.99
N LEU A 57 -13.22 2.26 5.86
CA LEU A 57 -12.19 1.47 5.21
C LEU A 57 -11.01 2.37 4.85
N CYS A 58 -9.79 1.90 5.08
CA CYS A 58 -8.59 2.54 4.57
C CYS A 58 -7.57 1.48 4.15
N TRP A 59 -6.76 1.78 3.15
CA TRP A 59 -5.88 0.78 2.55
C TRP A 59 -4.64 1.41 1.94
N SER A 60 -3.61 0.59 1.79
CA SER A 60 -2.39 0.99 1.10
C SER A 60 -1.81 -0.15 0.29
N TYR A 61 -1.18 0.17 -0.84
CA TYR A 61 -0.61 -0.83 -1.72
C TYR A 61 0.87 -0.59 -2.04
N THR A 62 1.55 -1.63 -2.50
CA THR A 62 2.83 -1.55 -3.22
C THR A 62 2.87 -2.58 -4.36
N GLY A 63 3.82 -2.43 -5.29
CA GLY A 63 3.98 -3.32 -6.45
C GLY A 63 3.27 -2.82 -7.72
N LEU A 64 2.80 -3.78 -8.54
CA LEU A 64 2.23 -3.51 -9.87
C LEU A 64 1.01 -2.58 -9.78
N SER A 65 1.12 -1.38 -10.35
CA SER A 65 0.03 -0.39 -10.36
C SER A 65 -0.39 0.10 -11.74
N ILE A 66 0.51 0.10 -12.73
CA ILE A 66 0.19 0.43 -14.12
C ILE A 66 0.77 -0.66 -15.02
N TYR A 67 -0.04 -1.17 -15.94
CA TYR A 67 0.38 -2.16 -16.94
C TYR A 67 -0.33 -1.89 -18.28
N HIS A 68 0.41 -1.86 -19.40
CA HIS A 68 -0.12 -1.52 -20.74
C HIS A 68 -1.04 -0.27 -20.76
N ASN A 69 -0.62 0.79 -20.07
CA ASN A 69 -1.38 2.05 -19.90
C ASN A 69 -2.71 1.93 -19.14
N VAL A 70 -2.98 0.78 -18.51
CA VAL A 70 -4.11 0.58 -17.60
C VAL A 70 -3.65 0.87 -16.18
N ASP A 71 -4.31 1.81 -15.53
CA ASP A 71 -4.12 2.11 -14.12
C ASP A 71 -4.94 1.14 -13.27
N LEU A 72 -4.29 0.07 -12.80
CA LEU A 72 -4.92 -1.02 -12.04
C LEU A 72 -5.44 -0.53 -10.69
N ILE A 73 -4.83 0.51 -10.12
CA ILE A 73 -5.20 1.04 -8.80
C ILE A 73 -6.51 1.80 -8.87
N LYS A 74 -6.83 2.45 -9.99
CA LYS A 74 -8.17 3.02 -10.19
C LYS A 74 -9.25 1.93 -10.16
N ILE A 75 -9.00 0.81 -10.83
CA ILE A 75 -9.92 -0.34 -10.83
C ILE A 75 -10.05 -0.92 -9.42
N ILE A 76 -8.94 -1.10 -8.71
CA ILE A 76 -8.94 -1.60 -7.33
C ILE A 76 -9.70 -0.66 -6.40
N LYS A 77 -9.52 0.66 -6.55
CA LYS A 77 -10.25 1.66 -5.78
C LYS A 77 -11.76 1.54 -6.02
N ASP A 78 -12.19 1.44 -7.28
CA ASP A 78 -13.60 1.29 -7.64
C ASP A 78 -14.21 0.01 -7.02
N ILE A 79 -13.44 -1.09 -6.97
CA ILE A 79 -13.85 -2.34 -6.29
C ILE A 79 -13.94 -2.14 -4.78
N LEU A 80 -12.95 -1.47 -4.17
CA LEU A 80 -12.92 -1.24 -2.73
C LEU A 80 -14.07 -0.32 -2.26
N ASP A 81 -14.56 0.55 -3.15
CA ASP A 81 -15.69 1.45 -2.92
C ASP A 81 -17.06 0.78 -3.12
N LEU A 82 -17.13 -0.49 -3.55
CA LEU A 82 -18.41 -1.21 -3.67
C LEU A 82 -19.06 -1.44 -2.29
N PRO A 83 -20.40 -1.36 -2.17
CA PRO A 83 -21.10 -1.60 -0.91
C PRO A 83 -21.36 -3.11 -0.66
N VAL A 84 -20.33 -3.95 -0.80
CA VAL A 84 -20.38 -5.41 -0.57
C VAL A 84 -19.37 -5.84 0.51
N ALA A 85 -19.38 -7.11 0.90
CA ALA A 85 -18.45 -7.64 1.91
C ALA A 85 -16.99 -7.51 1.45
N ILE A 86 -16.08 -7.25 2.39
CA ILE A 86 -14.66 -7.04 2.08
C ILE A 86 -14.01 -8.28 1.46
N GLU A 87 -14.43 -9.48 1.87
CA GLU A 87 -13.95 -10.74 1.32
C GLU A 87 -14.25 -10.86 -0.19
N GLU A 88 -15.43 -10.42 -0.63
CA GLU A 88 -15.81 -10.44 -2.05
C GLU A 88 -14.95 -9.46 -2.85
N LYS A 89 -14.70 -8.26 -2.31
CA LYS A 89 -13.82 -7.26 -2.93
C LYS A 89 -12.41 -7.80 -3.10
N LEU A 90 -11.84 -8.36 -2.03
CA LEU A 90 -10.49 -8.91 -2.04
C LEU A 90 -10.37 -10.12 -2.98
N PHE A 91 -11.42 -10.94 -3.09
CA PHE A 91 -11.46 -12.04 -4.05
C PHE A 91 -11.37 -11.54 -5.51
N ILE A 92 -12.13 -10.49 -5.85
CA ILE A 92 -12.10 -9.88 -7.19
C ILE A 92 -10.71 -9.27 -7.46
N ILE A 93 -10.16 -8.51 -6.51
CA ILE A 93 -8.83 -7.89 -6.64
C ILE A 93 -7.75 -8.95 -6.83
N GLN A 94 -7.78 -10.02 -6.03
CA GLN A 94 -6.84 -11.14 -6.16
C GLN A 94 -6.90 -11.76 -7.56
N GLY A 95 -8.10 -11.96 -8.11
CA GLY A 95 -8.28 -12.50 -9.47
C GLY A 95 -7.67 -11.61 -10.54
N ILE A 96 -7.94 -10.30 -10.48
CA ILE A 96 -7.36 -9.32 -11.42
C ILE A 96 -5.84 -9.33 -11.31
N MET A 97 -5.30 -9.18 -10.10
CA MET A 97 -3.86 -9.07 -9.91
C MET A 97 -3.12 -10.37 -10.21
N THR A 98 -3.77 -11.53 -10.04
CA THR A 98 -3.24 -12.81 -10.50
C THR A 98 -3.05 -12.79 -12.02
N ILE A 99 -4.05 -12.36 -12.78
CA ILE A 99 -3.93 -12.29 -14.25
C ILE A 99 -2.85 -11.29 -14.68
N GLU A 100 -2.85 -10.09 -14.11
CA GLU A 100 -1.94 -9.03 -14.57
C GLU A 100 -0.49 -9.27 -14.15
N THR A 101 -0.24 -9.80 -12.95
CA THR A 101 1.13 -10.19 -12.54
C THR A 101 1.65 -11.40 -13.32
N GLU A 102 0.79 -12.35 -13.72
CA GLU A 102 1.18 -13.46 -14.58
C GLU A 102 1.60 -12.96 -15.98
N ARG A 103 0.80 -12.07 -16.57
CA ARG A 103 1.10 -11.48 -17.89
C ARG A 103 2.42 -10.73 -17.87
N TYR A 104 2.61 -9.85 -16.89
CA TYR A 104 3.86 -9.11 -16.72
C TYR A 104 5.05 -10.07 -16.62
N TYR A 105 4.96 -11.10 -15.77
CA TYR A 105 6.03 -12.09 -15.60
C TYR A 105 6.32 -12.85 -16.90
N LYS A 106 5.30 -13.23 -17.68
CA LYS A 106 5.49 -13.93 -18.96
C LYS A 106 6.13 -13.05 -20.03
N GLU A 107 5.81 -11.77 -20.05
CA GLU A 107 6.32 -10.81 -21.04
C GLU A 107 7.76 -10.37 -20.74
N THR A 108 8.07 -10.14 -19.46
CA THR A 108 9.35 -9.56 -19.04
C THR A 108 10.32 -10.60 -18.49
N SER A 109 9.85 -11.77 -18.06
CA SER A 109 10.58 -12.75 -17.24
C SER A 109 11.09 -12.19 -15.90
N GLN A 110 10.49 -11.10 -15.42
CA GLN A 110 10.85 -10.44 -14.17
C GLN A 110 9.81 -10.69 -13.08
N ASP A 111 10.30 -10.98 -11.87
CA ASP A 111 9.45 -11.13 -10.69
C ASP A 111 8.68 -9.83 -10.41
N ILE A 112 7.37 -9.96 -10.20
CA ILE A 112 6.46 -8.87 -9.90
C ILE A 112 5.49 -9.25 -8.80
N TYR A 113 5.22 -8.28 -7.94
CA TYR A 113 4.35 -8.42 -6.78
C TYR A 113 3.22 -7.40 -6.84
N PHE A 114 2.14 -7.71 -6.14
CA PHE A 114 1.14 -6.75 -5.71
C PHE A 114 0.79 -7.06 -4.28
N ASP A 115 1.03 -6.09 -3.41
CA ASP A 115 0.73 -6.19 -1.98
C ASP A 115 -0.27 -5.11 -1.59
N LEU A 116 -1.28 -5.53 -0.84
CA LEU A 116 -2.37 -4.68 -0.40
C LEU A 116 -2.63 -4.94 1.09
N PHE A 117 -2.64 -3.86 1.86
CA PHE A 117 -3.12 -3.86 3.24
C PHE A 117 -4.44 -3.11 3.31
N VAL A 118 -5.48 -3.73 3.87
CA VAL A 118 -6.79 -3.11 4.05
C VAL A 118 -7.20 -3.17 5.52
N GLY A 119 -7.44 -2.01 6.11
CA GLY A 119 -8.13 -1.86 7.39
C GLY A 119 -9.61 -1.60 7.17
N ILE A 120 -10.46 -2.34 7.89
CA ILE A 120 -11.91 -2.12 7.93
C ILE A 120 -12.41 -2.13 9.37
N ASN A 121 -13.40 -1.29 9.69
CA ASN A 121 -14.09 -1.33 10.98
C ASN A 121 -15.42 -2.08 10.85
N GLU A 122 -15.52 -3.24 11.50
CA GLU A 122 -16.71 -4.08 11.55
C GLU A 122 -17.21 -4.12 12.99
N ASN A 123 -18.41 -3.62 13.26
CA ASN A 123 -19.03 -3.68 14.60
C ASN A 123 -18.15 -3.15 15.75
N TYR A 124 -17.54 -1.98 15.54
CA TYR A 124 -16.63 -1.34 16.49
C TYR A 124 -15.30 -2.09 16.72
N GLN A 125 -14.94 -2.98 15.82
CA GLN A 125 -13.68 -3.70 15.84
C GLN A 125 -12.96 -3.51 14.50
N ASN A 126 -11.72 -3.03 14.57
CA ASN A 126 -10.86 -2.95 13.41
C ASN A 126 -10.29 -4.33 13.06
N ALA A 127 -10.22 -4.62 11.76
CA ALA A 127 -9.54 -5.77 11.21
C ALA A 127 -8.55 -5.35 10.12
N LEU A 128 -7.43 -6.06 10.02
CA LEU A 128 -6.44 -5.91 8.96
C LEU A 128 -6.49 -7.13 8.04
N TYR A 129 -6.70 -6.89 6.75
CA TYR A 129 -6.56 -7.87 5.68
C TYR A 129 -5.25 -7.63 4.92
N ILE A 130 -4.53 -8.73 4.66
CA ILE A 130 -3.34 -8.74 3.82
C ILE A 130 -3.65 -9.53 2.57
N LEU A 131 -3.28 -8.98 1.42
CA LEU A 131 -3.33 -9.65 0.13
C LEU A 131 -1.99 -9.46 -0.57
N GLU A 132 -1.30 -10.57 -0.86
CA GLU A 132 -0.09 -10.63 -1.68
C GLU A 132 -0.32 -11.55 -2.87
N VAL A 133 0.07 -11.06 -4.05
CA VAL A 133 0.09 -11.83 -5.30
C VAL A 133 1.46 -11.66 -5.93
N LYS A 134 2.09 -12.79 -6.31
CA LYS A 134 3.39 -12.82 -6.98
C LYS A 134 3.30 -13.64 -8.26
N ASN A 135 3.68 -13.07 -9.40
CA ASN A 135 3.79 -13.77 -10.69
C ASN A 135 2.58 -14.67 -11.04
N GLY A 136 1.37 -14.19 -10.78
CA GLY A 136 0.15 -14.96 -11.01
C GLY A 136 -0.24 -15.96 -9.93
N LEU A 137 0.42 -15.92 -8.78
CA LEU A 137 0.12 -16.79 -7.65
C LEU A 137 -0.23 -15.97 -6.41
N ALA A 138 -1.47 -16.14 -5.94
CA ALA A 138 -1.88 -15.65 -4.64
C ALA A 138 -1.09 -16.35 -3.53
N GLN A 139 -0.48 -15.57 -2.63
CA GLN A 139 0.36 -16.10 -1.56
C GLN A 139 -0.50 -16.49 -0.36
N ILE A 140 -1.20 -17.63 -0.45
CA ILE A 140 -2.20 -18.10 0.52
C ILE A 140 -1.69 -18.10 1.97
N ALA A 141 -0.41 -18.40 2.19
CA ALA A 141 0.19 -18.40 3.54
C ALA A 141 0.27 -17.00 4.18
N LYS A 142 0.31 -15.95 3.36
CA LYS A 142 0.34 -14.54 3.76
C LYS A 142 -1.05 -13.88 3.72
N ASN A 143 -1.92 -14.32 2.81
CA ASN A 143 -3.25 -13.75 2.62
C ASN A 143 -4.16 -14.10 3.81
N LYS A 144 -4.26 -13.18 4.77
CA LYS A 144 -4.88 -13.44 6.08
C LYS A 144 -5.61 -12.22 6.60
N LYS A 145 -6.62 -12.48 7.46
CA LYS A 145 -7.32 -11.50 8.29
C LYS A 145 -6.73 -11.55 9.70
N TYR A 146 -6.45 -10.38 10.27
CA TYR A 146 -6.03 -10.20 11.65
C TYR A 146 -7.06 -9.35 12.38
N ASN A 147 -7.48 -9.82 13.56
CA ASN A 147 -8.36 -9.10 14.49
C ASN A 147 -7.65 -8.75 15.80
N GLU A 148 -6.37 -9.10 15.89
CA GLU A 148 -5.51 -8.92 17.05
C GLU A 148 -4.28 -8.10 16.66
N LYS A 149 -3.48 -7.72 17.66
CA LYS A 149 -2.31 -6.87 17.46
C LYS A 149 -1.39 -7.49 16.40
N TYR A 150 -1.15 -6.75 15.33
CA TYR A 150 -0.30 -7.20 14.23
C TYR A 150 0.30 -5.98 13.53
N HIS A 151 1.53 -6.10 13.05
CA HIS A 151 2.14 -5.08 12.19
C HIS A 151 2.97 -5.77 11.11
N VAL A 152 3.06 -5.11 9.96
CA VAL A 152 3.72 -5.66 8.77
C VAL A 152 4.11 -4.54 7.82
N SER A 153 5.29 -4.67 7.23
CA SER A 153 5.72 -3.88 6.07
C SER A 153 5.71 -4.73 4.81
N SER A 154 5.44 -4.12 3.66
CA SER A 154 5.78 -4.70 2.36
C SER A 154 6.52 -3.71 1.48
N GLY A 155 7.10 -4.21 0.39
CA GLY A 155 7.94 -3.43 -0.51
C GLY A 155 9.43 -3.71 -0.37
N VAL A 156 10.22 -2.68 -0.60
CA VAL A 156 11.67 -2.67 -0.32
C VAL A 156 11.94 -2.23 1.10
N HIS A 157 13.14 -2.53 1.62
CA HIS A 157 13.61 -2.04 2.92
C HIS A 157 12.68 -2.37 4.10
N THR A 158 12.03 -3.54 4.06
CA THR A 158 11.07 -3.95 5.09
C THR A 158 11.71 -4.22 6.45
N GLU A 159 13.03 -4.39 6.51
CA GLU A 159 13.83 -4.48 7.73
C GLU A 159 13.70 -3.23 8.62
N PHE A 160 13.37 -2.06 8.07
CA PHE A 160 13.15 -0.84 8.86
C PHE A 160 11.92 -0.92 9.77
N GLN A 161 11.06 -1.93 9.60
CA GLN A 161 10.00 -2.20 10.57
C GLN A 161 10.56 -2.50 11.97
N ASP A 162 11.77 -3.06 12.07
CA ASP A 162 12.40 -3.39 13.36
C ASP A 162 12.83 -2.13 14.12
N HIS A 163 12.85 -0.97 13.45
CA HIS A 163 13.17 0.33 14.05
C HIS A 163 11.92 1.04 14.60
N LEU A 164 10.73 0.46 14.48
CA LEU A 164 9.49 1.00 15.03
C LEU A 164 9.53 1.04 16.55
N ASN A 165 9.26 2.21 17.12
CA ASN A 165 9.01 2.32 18.55
C ASN A 165 7.58 1.86 18.88
N LEU A 166 7.44 0.57 19.22
CA LEU A 166 6.14 -0.04 19.51
C LEU A 166 5.37 0.62 20.67
N ILE A 167 6.06 1.30 21.61
CA ILE A 167 5.42 2.05 22.70
C ILE A 167 4.72 3.29 22.12
N LYS A 168 5.38 4.06 21.25
CA LYS A 168 4.76 5.19 20.56
C LYS A 168 3.61 4.75 19.65
N MET A 169 3.71 3.57 19.07
CA MET A 169 2.66 3.01 18.21
C MET A 169 1.41 2.53 18.99
N GLN A 170 1.40 2.55 20.32
CA GLN A 170 0.18 2.29 21.10
C GLN A 170 -0.71 3.55 21.27
N ASN A 171 -0.25 4.74 20.89
CA ASN A 171 -1.03 5.97 21.04
C ASN A 171 -1.13 6.70 19.71
N ILE A 172 -2.36 7.01 19.27
CA ILE A 172 -2.64 7.63 17.97
C ILE A 172 -1.84 8.93 17.72
N ASN A 173 -1.66 9.76 18.75
CA ASN A 173 -0.97 11.05 18.63
C ASN A 173 0.54 10.88 18.41
N THR A 174 1.11 9.76 18.84
CA THR A 174 2.54 9.44 18.66
C THR A 174 2.79 8.43 17.55
N ALA A 175 1.78 7.66 17.15
CA ALA A 175 1.89 6.64 16.11
C ALA A 175 2.05 7.25 14.72
N VAL A 176 1.32 8.33 14.40
CA VAL A 176 1.45 9.00 13.08
C VAL A 176 2.85 9.58 12.87
N PRO A 177 3.43 10.39 13.80
CA PRO A 177 4.80 10.85 13.65
C PRO A 177 5.83 9.72 13.61
N GLU A 178 5.58 8.61 14.32
CA GLU A 178 6.48 7.47 14.33
C GLU A 178 6.47 6.70 13.00
N LEU A 179 5.29 6.47 12.42
CA LEU A 179 5.18 5.85 11.10
C LEU A 179 5.77 6.76 10.00
N ASP A 180 5.49 8.06 10.04
CA ASP A 180 6.09 9.04 9.12
C ASP A 180 7.62 9.00 9.17
N ARG A 181 8.19 8.94 10.37
CA ARG A 181 9.64 8.78 10.58
C ARG A 181 10.17 7.50 9.93
N ILE A 182 9.48 6.37 10.08
CA ILE A 182 9.91 5.09 9.48
C ILE A 182 9.90 5.16 7.96
N ILE A 183 8.83 5.67 7.36
CA ILE A 183 8.76 5.83 5.90
C ILE A 183 9.90 6.74 5.41
N LYS A 184 10.19 7.83 6.11
CA LYS A 184 11.32 8.73 5.77
C LYS A 184 12.69 8.06 5.89
N LEU A 185 12.91 7.22 6.90
CA LEU A 185 14.14 6.43 6.98
C LEU A 185 14.28 5.48 5.79
N VAL A 186 13.18 4.86 5.35
CA VAL A 186 13.19 4.03 4.15
C VAL A 186 13.49 4.87 2.89
N MET A 187 12.93 6.08 2.77
CA MET A 187 13.25 7.01 1.68
C MET A 187 14.75 7.35 1.65
N GLU A 188 15.34 7.64 2.81
CA GLU A 188 16.77 7.94 2.94
C GLU A 188 17.65 6.76 2.51
N GLU A 189 17.25 5.53 2.81
CA GLU A 189 18.00 4.34 2.41
C GLU A 189 17.81 4.02 0.94
N SER A 190 16.56 4.05 0.46
CA SER A 190 16.22 3.84 -0.95
C SER A 190 16.98 4.83 -1.86
N ALA A 191 17.14 6.09 -1.45
CA ALA A 191 17.91 7.09 -2.21
C ALA A 191 19.39 6.71 -2.44
N LYS A 192 19.95 5.78 -1.64
CA LYS A 192 21.34 5.30 -1.77
C LYS A 192 21.45 4.02 -2.59
N SER A 193 20.35 3.28 -2.78
CA SER A 193 20.33 1.92 -3.32
C SER A 193 19.55 1.83 -4.64
N ASP A 194 18.22 1.87 -4.56
CA ASP A 194 17.30 1.56 -5.65
C ASP A 194 16.50 2.78 -6.14
N ASN A 195 16.42 3.82 -5.31
CA ASN A 195 15.71 5.08 -5.53
C ASN A 195 14.20 4.92 -5.83
N THR A 196 13.59 3.84 -5.34
CA THR A 196 12.19 3.45 -5.60
C THR A 196 11.17 4.02 -4.62
N VAL A 197 11.62 4.48 -3.45
CA VAL A 197 10.79 5.04 -2.37
C VAL A 197 11.09 6.53 -2.20
N GLY A 198 10.06 7.38 -2.15
CA GLY A 198 10.26 8.84 -2.09
C GLY A 198 8.97 9.66 -2.15
N GLY A 199 9.13 10.97 -2.31
CA GLY A 199 8.03 11.94 -2.31
C GLY A 199 7.44 12.20 -0.94
N ASP A 200 6.15 12.48 -0.91
CA ASP A 200 5.37 12.66 0.31
C ASP A 200 4.99 11.32 0.96
N THR A 201 4.83 11.32 2.29
CA THR A 201 4.23 10.21 3.03
C THR A 201 2.72 10.39 3.11
N TYR A 202 1.96 9.32 2.87
CA TYR A 202 0.51 9.28 3.03
C TYR A 202 0.17 8.28 4.13
N ILE A 203 -0.52 8.73 5.18
CA ILE A 203 -0.89 7.90 6.34
C ILE A 203 -2.38 8.04 6.61
N ALA A 204 -3.05 6.93 6.88
CA ALA A 204 -4.42 6.88 7.37
C ALA A 204 -4.47 6.19 8.73
N VAL A 205 -5.29 6.71 9.63
CA VAL A 205 -5.58 6.11 10.93
C VAL A 205 -7.08 5.98 11.10
N MET A 206 -7.52 4.82 11.57
CA MET A 206 -8.92 4.52 11.87
C MET A 206 -9.05 4.07 13.32
N ASP A 207 -9.83 4.79 14.12
CA ASP A 207 -10.16 4.35 15.49
C ASP A 207 -11.16 3.19 15.49
N ASN A 208 -11.41 2.58 16.65
CA ASN A 208 -12.38 1.49 16.77
C ASN A 208 -13.85 1.92 16.54
N GLN A 209 -14.15 3.21 16.43
CA GLN A 209 -15.49 3.68 16.04
C GLN A 209 -15.63 3.76 14.52
N GLY A 210 -14.53 3.58 13.79
CA GLY A 210 -14.43 3.72 12.35
C GLY A 210 -14.24 5.17 11.90
N ASN A 211 -13.87 6.09 12.80
CA ASN A 211 -13.51 7.45 12.41
C ASN A 211 -12.12 7.44 11.79
N ILE A 212 -11.99 7.97 10.56
CA ILE A 212 -10.74 7.98 9.82
C ILE A 212 -10.15 9.40 9.75
N ARG A 213 -8.87 9.51 10.09
CA ARG A 213 -8.04 10.70 9.87
C ARG A 213 -6.92 10.37 8.88
N ALA A 214 -6.61 11.32 8.01
CA ALA A 214 -5.62 11.18 6.96
C ALA A 214 -4.52 12.24 7.13
N TYR A 215 -3.28 11.89 6.77
CA TYR A 215 -2.10 12.73 7.00
C TYR A 215 -1.15 12.68 5.81
N ILE A 216 -0.68 13.85 5.37
CA ILE A 216 0.42 13.97 4.41
C ILE A 216 1.63 14.54 5.15
N ASN A 217 2.78 13.86 5.10
CA ASN A 217 4.00 14.29 5.80
C ASN A 217 3.78 14.56 7.31
N GLY A 218 2.91 13.75 7.93
CA GLY A 218 2.53 13.88 9.34
C GLY A 218 1.54 15.00 9.64
N VAL A 219 1.07 15.77 8.64
CA VAL A 219 0.10 16.86 8.80
C VAL A 219 -1.30 16.38 8.41
N GLU A 220 -2.29 16.57 9.30
CA GLU A 220 -3.67 16.14 9.06
C GLU A 220 -4.29 16.85 7.85
N THR A 221 -4.98 16.10 6.99
CA THR A 221 -5.56 16.57 5.73
C THR A 221 -6.78 15.73 5.32
N ASN A 222 -7.39 16.08 4.19
CA ASN A 222 -8.41 15.28 3.53
C ASN A 222 -7.89 14.86 2.14
N PHE A 223 -7.57 13.58 1.98
CA PHE A 223 -7.31 12.92 0.70
C PHE A 223 -8.06 11.58 0.64
#